data_AF-A0A016S9F9-F1
#
_entry.id   AF-A0A016S9F9-F1
#
_cell.length_a   1.000
_cell.length_b   1.000
_cell.length_c   1.000
_cell.angle_alpha   90.00
_cell.angle_beta   90.00
_cell.angle_gamma   90.00
#
_symmetry.space_group_name_H-M   'P 1'
#
loop_
_entity.id
_entity.type
_entity.pdbx_description
1 polymer ?
#
loop_
_entity_poly.entity_id
_entity_poly.type
_entity_poly.pdbx_seq_one_letter_code
_entity_poly.pdbx_strand_id
1 'polypeptide(L)' 'MASSEAGVRLSINLRERCRMHDLNEALDDLRAVLPYARGGSVRKLSKIATLLLAKNHIIMQVDNFGIYFSNPLVKTEFCP' A
#
# COMPACT_ATOMS: atom_id res chain seq x y z
N MET A 1 -24.49 38.33 8.16
CA MET A 1 -23.07 37.91 8.08
C MET A 1 -22.92 37.09 6.81
N ALA A 2 -22.40 37.69 5.75
CA ALA A 2 -22.14 36.94 4.52
C ALA A 2 -21.03 35.93 4.82
N SER A 3 -21.37 34.65 4.87
CA SER A 3 -20.39 33.56 4.81
C SER A 3 -19.58 33.78 3.55
N SER A 4 -18.38 34.38 3.68
CA SER A 4 -17.60 34.76 2.51
C SER A 4 -17.28 33.49 1.73
N GLU A 5 -17.51 33.50 0.43
CA GLU A 5 -17.19 32.40 -0.48
C GLU A 5 -15.74 31.90 -0.26
N ALA A 6 -14.84 32.81 0.13
CA ALA A 6 -13.49 32.53 0.57
C ALA A 6 -13.40 31.58 1.78
N GLY A 7 -14.24 31.75 2.81
CA GLY A 7 -14.29 30.87 3.98
C GLY A 7 -14.71 29.44 3.62
N VAL A 8 -15.66 29.29 2.69
CA VAL A 8 -16.10 27.98 2.18
C VAL A 8 -14.96 27.29 1.41
N ARG A 9 -14.28 28.03 0.51
CA ARG A 9 -13.13 27.52 -0.25
C ARG A 9 -11.99 27.06 0.67
N LEU A 10 -11.68 27.83 1.72
CA LEU A 10 -10.65 27.47 2.70
C LEU A 10 -11.01 26.19 3.47
N SER A 11 -12.26 26.06 3.91
CA SER A 11 -12.76 24.86 4.60
C SER A 11 -12.66 23.61 3.72
N ILE A 12 -13.04 23.72 2.44
CA ILE A 12 -12.92 22.62 1.47
C ILE A 12 -11.45 22.22 1.27
N ASN A 13 -10.56 23.19 1.08
CA ASN A 13 -9.12 22.91 0.92
C ASN A 13 -8.52 22.23 2.14
N LEU A 14 -8.91 22.65 3.35
CA LEU A 14 -8.44 22.02 4.58
C LEU A 14 -8.91 20.56 4.65
N ARG A 15 -10.19 20.30 4.38
CA ARG A 15 -10.76 18.95 4.36
C ARG A 15 -10.04 18.04 3.36
N GLU A 16 -9.77 18.55 2.16
CA GLU A 16 -9.08 17.76 1.13
C GLU A 16 -7.62 17.49 1.50
N ARG A 17 -6.93 18.42 2.18
CA ARG A 17 -5.59 18.15 2.73
C ARG A 17 -5.63 17.04 3.78
N CYS A 18 -6.59 17.05 4.71
CA CYS A 18 -6.73 15.98 5.69
C CYS A 18 -6.97 14.63 5.00
N ARG A 19 -7.90 14.58 4.03
CA ARG A 19 -8.14 13.36 3.24
C ARG A 19 -6.89 12.84 2.54
N MET A 20 -6.07 13.76 2.02
CA MET A 20 -4.79 13.40 1.40
C MET A 20 -3.73 12.94 2.40
N HIS A 21 -3.76 13.43 3.65
CA HIS A 21 -2.90 12.93 4.72
C HIS A 21 -3.26 11.48 5.07
N ASP A 22 -4.53 11.18 5.29
CA ASP A 22 -5.02 9.82 5.58
C ASP A 22 -4.61 8.84 4.47
N LEU A 23 -4.73 9.26 3.20
CA LEU A 23 -4.31 8.46 2.06
C LEU A 23 -2.79 8.21 2.03
N ASN A 24 -1.99 9.22 2.38
CA ASN A 24 -0.54 9.09 2.40
C ASN A 24 -0.07 8.20 3.56
N GLU A 25 -0.73 8.26 4.71
CA GLU A 25 -0.49 7.40 5.87
C GLU A 25 -0.74 5.94 5.50
N ALA A 26 -1.90 5.61 4.95
CA ALA A 26 -2.20 4.25 4.47
C ALA A 26 -1.19 3.74 3.43
N LEU A 27 -0.66 4.63 2.58
CA LEU A 27 0.36 4.27 1.60
C LEU A 27 1.74 4.03 2.25
N ASP A 28 2.06 4.72 3.33
CA ASP A 28 3.27 4.49 4.11
C ASP A 28 3.18 3.17 4.90
N ASP A 29 2.01 2.82 5.44
CA ASP A 29 1.76 1.50 6.02
C ASP A 29 1.92 0.38 4.99
N LEU A 30 1.41 0.59 3.77
CA LEU A 30 1.64 -0.34 2.67
C LEU A 30 3.15 -0.49 2.38
N ARG A 31 3.93 0.59 2.39
CA ARG A 31 5.39 0.49 2.19
C ARG A 31 6.05 -0.37 3.26
N ALA A 32 5.62 -0.30 4.52
CA ALA A 32 6.23 -1.03 5.63
C ALA A 32 6.14 -2.55 5.49
N VAL A 33 5.09 -3.05 4.82
CA VAL A 33 4.87 -4.50 4.61
C VAL A 33 5.47 -5.03 3.31
N LEU A 34 5.90 -4.16 2.39
CA LEU A 34 6.47 -4.60 1.11
C LEU A 34 7.89 -5.17 1.27
N PRO A 35 8.26 -6.16 0.42
CA PRO A 35 9.54 -6.88 0.51
C PRO A 35 10.76 -6.06 0.04
N TYR A 36 10.87 -4.80 0.45
CA TYR A 36 12.05 -3.94 0.29
C TYR A 36 12.15 -2.88 1.41
N ALA A 37 11.23 -2.90 2.39
CA ALA A 37 11.22 -1.96 3.52
C ALA A 37 12.35 -2.18 4.54
N ARG A 38 12.94 -3.38 4.54
CA ARG A 38 13.92 -3.83 5.53
C ARG A 38 15.34 -3.61 5.02
N GLY A 39 15.78 -2.37 5.07
CA GLY A 39 17.18 -2.00 4.86
C GLY A 39 17.38 -0.54 5.23
N GLY A 40 18.28 -0.26 6.18
CA GLY A 40 18.50 1.08 6.76
C GLY A 40 18.95 2.18 5.78
N SER A 41 19.02 1.88 4.48
CA SER A 41 19.41 2.77 3.40
C SER A 41 18.52 2.59 2.14
N VAL A 42 17.28 2.12 2.27
CA VAL A 42 16.38 2.02 1.11
C VAL A 42 15.65 3.35 0.92
N ARG A 43 15.87 3.98 -0.24
CA ARG A 43 15.22 5.24 -0.64
C ARG A 43 13.70 5.09 -0.63
N LYS A 44 12.97 6.05 -0.06
CA LYS A 44 11.48 6.07 -0.05
C LYS A 44 10.96 5.92 -1.49
N LEU A 45 10.16 4.87 -1.72
CA LEU A 45 9.57 4.59 -3.02
C LEU A 45 8.52 5.65 -3.39
N SER A 46 8.45 6.00 -4.68
CA SER A 46 7.38 6.86 -5.20
C SER A 46 6.01 6.19 -5.04
N LYS A 47 4.91 6.97 -5.12
CA LYS A 47 3.55 6.43 -5.02
C LYS A 47 3.29 5.35 -6.07
N ILE A 48 3.66 5.62 -7.32
CA ILE A 48 3.50 4.68 -8.45
C ILE A 48 4.34 3.42 -8.23
N ALA A 49 5.61 3.56 -7.83
CA ALA A 49 6.47 2.41 -7.57
C ALA A 49 5.93 1.54 -6.44
N THR A 50 5.39 2.15 -5.38
CA THR A 50 4.76 1.44 -4.25
C THR A 50 3.58 0.60 -4.71
N LEU A 51 2.69 1.16 -5.54
CA LEU A 51 1.52 0.45 -6.06
C LEU A 51 1.90 -0.69 -7.02
N LEU A 52 2.87 -0.46 -7.92
CA LEU A 52 3.37 -1.49 -8.82
C LEU A 52 3.99 -2.66 -8.05
N LEU A 53 4.82 -2.35 -7.06
CA LEU A 53 5.46 -3.34 -6.22
C LEU A 53 4.43 -4.14 -5.41
N ALA A 54 3.44 -3.48 -4.82
CA ALA A 54 2.35 -4.15 -4.10
C ALA A 54 1.56 -5.10 -4.99
N LYS A 55 1.17 -4.65 -6.19
CA LYS A 55 0.47 -5.50 -7.17
C LYS A 55 1.31 -6.74 -7.51
N ASN A 56 2.58 -6.55 -7.85
CA ASN A 56 3.48 -7.64 -8.23
C ASN A 56 3.72 -8.60 -7.05
N HIS A 57 3.77 -8.08 -5.82
CA HIS A 57 3.91 -8.90 -4.63
C HIS A 57 2.70 -9.81 -4.42
N ILE A 58 1.48 -9.29 -4.58
CA ILE A 58 0.25 -10.10 -4.51
C ILE A 58 0.26 -11.19 -5.59
N ILE A 59 0.58 -10.86 -6.83
CA ILE A 59 0.65 -11.83 -7.95
C ILE A 59 1.65 -12.94 -7.61
N MET A 60 2.87 -12.59 -7.20
CA MET A 60 3.90 -13.55 -6.79
C MET A 60 3.43 -14.48 -5.67
N GLN A 61 2.74 -13.95 -4.65
CA GLN A 61 2.23 -14.77 -3.56
C GLN A 61 1.16 -15.76 -4.04
N VAL A 62 0.25 -15.32 -4.91
CA VAL A 62 -0.82 -16.16 -5.48
C VAL A 62 -0.23 -17.25 -6.39
N ASP A 63 0.71 -16.90 -7.26
CA ASP A 63 1.38 -17.87 -8.13
C ASP A 63 2.15 -18.90 -7.31
N ASN A 64 2.92 -18.45 -6.32
CA ASN A 64 3.67 -19.33 -5.43
C ASN A 64 2.72 -20.27 -4.66
N PHE A 65 1.59 -19.75 -4.16
CA PHE A 65 0.53 -20.55 -3.56
C PHE A 65 0.03 -21.61 -4.55
N GLY A 66 -0.31 -21.25 -5.78
CA GLY A 66 -0.72 -22.19 -6.84
C GLY A 66 0.30 -23.29 -7.12
N ILE A 67 1.60 -22.97 -7.10
CA ILE A 67 2.69 -23.95 -7.19
C ILE A 67 2.68 -24.90 -5.97
N TYR A 68 2.52 -24.39 -4.74
CA TYR A 68 2.41 -25.24 -3.55
C TYR A 68 1.22 -26.22 -3.60
N PHE A 69 0.06 -25.84 -4.17
CA PHE A 69 -1.09 -26.77 -4.30
C PHE A 69 -0.94 -27.76 -5.45
N SER A 70 -0.25 -27.35 -6.52
CA SER A 70 -0.04 -28.16 -7.72
C SER A 70 1.13 -29.14 -7.58
N ASN A 71 2.04 -28.91 -6.64
CA ASN A 71 3.22 -29.74 -6.43
C ASN A 71 3.00 -30.73 -5.26
N PRO A 72 2.74 -32.02 -5.53
CA PRO A 72 2.38 -33.00 -4.50
C PRO A 72 3.49 -33.26 -3.46
N LEU A 73 4.74 -32.88 -3.73
CA LEU A 73 5.87 -33.03 -2.79
C LEU A 73 5.90 -31.97 -1.68
N VAL A 74 5.30 -30.80 -1.89
CA VAL A 74 5.31 -29.71 -0.88
C VAL A 74 4.02 -29.69 -0.05
N LYS A 75 3.00 -30.45 -0.48
CA LYS A 75 1.70 -30.60 0.18
C LYS A 75 1.79 -31.27 1.55
N THR A 76 2.82 -32.10 1.75
CA THR A 76 3.01 -32.93 2.97
C THR A 76 3.65 -32.19 4.14
N GLU A 77 4.19 -30.99 3.95
CA GLU A 77 4.87 -30.24 5.03
C GLU A 77 3.98 -29.21 5.74
N PHE A 78 2.78 -28.95 5.22
CA PHE A 78 1.89 -27.89 5.75
C PHE A 78 0.46 -28.36 6.10
N CYS A 79 0.16 -29.67 6.03
CA CYS A 79 -0.99 -30.21 6.77
C CYS A 79 -0.56 -30.54 8.20
N PRO A 80 -1.30 -30.13 9.25
CA PRO A 80 -1.15 -30.75 10.56
C PRO A 80 -1.53 -32.24 10.53
#